data_AF-A0A815RNG7-F1
#
_entry.id   AF-A0A815RNG7-F1
#
_cell.length_a   1.000
_cell.length_b   1.000
_cell.length_c   1.000
_cell.angle_alpha   90.00
_cell.angle_beta   90.00
_cell.angle_gamma   90.00
#
_symmetry.space_group_name_H-M   'P 1'
#
loop_
_entity.id
_entity.type
_entity.pdbx_description
1 polymer ?
#
loop_
_entity_poly.entity_id
_entity_poly.type
_entity_poly.pdbx_seq_one_letter_code
_entity_poly.pdbx_strand_id
1 'polypeptide(L)'
;MDRTQVNSIIRSKYEERLDKAINYYASKMVFAQIIFASAFSASELYYGVEYQDQCPIEPMMTTFLILHGAIKFVWVFLTILAIVDARLIAQVMNKNVLARRLMFINLTLQPVFAAWFFIWFITGNFWVFRTKDRYQSTNPTDTSTYCNEEVYQAAFLLIIMTYVIGGITFIGTIRRRVISKKIKHVMKNKTNPEHQSRVQI
;
A
#
# COMPACT_ATOMS: atom_id res chain seq x y z
N MET A 1 -7.66 -40.68 24.99
CA MET A 1 -7.86 -39.58 24.02
C MET A 1 -7.27 -40.05 22.70
N ASP A 2 -8.05 -40.04 21.62
CA ASP A 2 -7.59 -40.56 20.32
C ASP A 2 -6.49 -39.65 19.72
N ARG A 3 -5.49 -40.26 19.06
CA ARG A 3 -4.34 -39.58 18.45
C ARG A 3 -4.80 -38.53 17.43
N THR A 4 -5.92 -38.78 16.76
CA THR A 4 -6.58 -37.85 15.83
C THR A 4 -7.04 -36.56 16.49
N GLN A 5 -7.58 -36.63 17.72
CA GLN A 5 -8.01 -35.44 18.48
C GLN A 5 -6.83 -34.61 18.97
N VAL A 6 -5.74 -35.26 19.41
CA VAL A 6 -4.55 -34.54 19.87
C VAL A 6 -3.92 -33.73 18.72
N ASN A 7 -3.86 -34.31 17.52
CA ASN A 7 -3.33 -33.62 16.34
C ASN A 7 -4.16 -32.41 15.90
N SER A 8 -5.50 -32.49 15.98
CA SER A 8 -6.38 -31.39 15.58
C SER A 8 -6.25 -30.19 16.53
N ILE A 9 -6.10 -30.44 17.84
CA ILE A 9 -5.86 -29.41 18.86
C ILE A 9 -4.50 -28.73 18.67
N ILE A 10 -3.45 -29.50 18.37
CA ILE A 10 -2.13 -28.92 18.10
C ILE A 10 -2.16 -28.04 16.85
N ARG A 11 -2.85 -28.49 15.79
CA ARG A 11 -3.03 -27.72 14.55
C ARG A 11 -3.75 -26.39 14.83
N SER A 12 -4.91 -26.42 15.49
CA SER A 12 -5.69 -25.20 15.73
C SER A 12 -4.91 -24.16 16.55
N LYS A 13 -4.18 -24.61 17.57
CA LYS A 13 -3.34 -23.73 18.41
C LYS A 13 -2.15 -23.14 17.65
N TYR A 14 -1.58 -23.87 16.69
CA TYR A 14 -0.53 -23.34 15.81
C TYR A 14 -1.09 -22.34 14.78
N GLU A 15 -2.23 -22.63 14.16
CA GLU A 15 -2.91 -21.70 13.23
C GLU A 15 -3.25 -20.38 13.92
N GLU A 16 -3.83 -20.44 15.13
CA GLU A 16 -4.17 -19.26 15.91
C GLU A 16 -2.93 -18.40 16.25
N ARG A 17 -1.82 -19.04 16.66
CA ARG A 17 -0.57 -18.33 16.96
C ARG A 17 0.04 -17.69 15.71
N LEU A 18 -0.01 -18.40 14.59
CA LEU A 18 0.49 -17.91 13.31
C LEU A 18 -0.33 -16.72 12.82
N ASP A 19 -1.66 -16.80 12.88
CA ASP A 19 -2.56 -15.72 12.47
C ASP A 19 -2.37 -14.49 13.36
N LYS A 20 -2.20 -14.66 14.68
CA LYS A 20 -1.85 -13.55 15.58
C LYS A 20 -0.53 -12.89 15.22
N ALA A 21 0.51 -13.67 14.94
CA ALA A 21 1.81 -13.12 14.54
C ALA A 21 1.72 -12.39 13.19
N ILE A 22 1.08 -13.00 12.18
CA ILE A 22 0.88 -12.40 10.86
C ILE A 22 0.10 -11.09 10.98
N ASN A 23 -1.01 -11.08 11.72
CA ASN A 23 -1.84 -9.90 11.92
C ASN A 23 -1.09 -8.81 12.70
N TYR A 24 -0.26 -9.19 13.67
CA TYR A 24 0.59 -8.26 14.40
C TYR A 24 1.59 -7.56 13.46
N TYR A 25 2.36 -8.32 12.67
CA TYR A 25 3.32 -7.74 11.71
C TYR A 25 2.61 -6.95 10.59
N ALA A 26 1.46 -7.43 10.11
CA ALA A 26 0.67 -6.72 9.12
C ALA A 26 0.16 -5.37 9.66
N SER A 27 -0.41 -5.36 10.87
CA SER A 27 -0.88 -4.14 11.54
C SER A 27 0.23 -3.12 11.74
N LYS A 28 1.41 -3.56 12.22
CA LYS A 28 2.58 -2.69 12.37
C LYS A 28 3.09 -2.14 11.05
N MET A 29 3.14 -2.97 10.00
CA MET A 29 3.54 -2.52 8.67
C MET A 29 2.56 -1.49 8.11
N VAL A 30 1.25 -1.72 8.23
CA VAL A 30 0.21 -0.78 7.75
C VAL A 30 0.32 0.56 8.48
N PHE A 31 0.55 0.56 9.79
CA PHE A 31 0.75 1.78 10.56
C PHE A 31 1.98 2.58 10.10
N ALA A 32 3.11 1.89 9.87
CA ALA A 32 4.31 2.52 9.33
C ALA A 32 4.08 3.10 7.92
N GLN A 33 3.34 2.39 7.07
CA GLN A 33 2.97 2.86 5.74
C GLN A 33 2.08 4.10 5.79
N ILE A 34 1.12 4.19 6.73
CA ILE A 34 0.27 5.36 6.90
C ILE A 34 1.10 6.60 7.25
N ILE A 35 2.01 6.50 8.23
CA ILE A 35 2.88 7.61 8.64
C ILE A 35 3.73 8.10 7.46
N PHE A 36 4.37 7.16 6.75
CA PHE A 36 5.23 7.49 5.63
C PHE A 36 4.42 8.11 4.48
N ALA A 37 3.26 7.53 4.15
CA ALA A 37 2.38 8.03 3.10
C ALA A 37 1.86 9.44 3.42
N SER A 38 1.49 9.73 4.68
CA SER A 38 1.04 11.07 5.07
C SER A 38 2.14 12.11 4.97
N ALA A 39 3.37 11.80 5.42
CA ALA A 39 4.49 12.72 5.33
C ALA A 39 4.83 13.01 3.86
N PHE A 40 4.88 11.97 3.04
CA PHE A 40 5.15 12.10 1.61
C PHE A 40 4.07 12.88 0.87
N SER A 41 2.79 12.65 1.19
CA SER A 41 1.67 13.38 0.58
C SER A 41 1.63 14.85 1.01
N ALA A 42 2.08 15.17 2.22
CA ALA A 42 2.22 16.56 2.66
C ALA A 42 3.31 17.29 1.85
N SER A 43 4.44 16.64 1.61
CA SER A 43 5.51 17.20 0.76
C SER A 43 5.02 17.44 -0.67
N GLU A 44 4.30 16.47 -1.26
CA GLU A 44 3.67 16.62 -2.58
C GLU A 44 2.78 17.86 -2.66
N LEU A 45 1.92 18.05 -1.66
CA LEU A 45 1.01 19.18 -1.61
C LEU A 45 1.77 20.51 -1.43
N TYR A 46 2.79 20.53 -0.57
CA TYR A 46 3.62 21.72 -0.33
C TYR A 46 4.30 22.18 -1.63
N TYR A 47 5.04 21.31 -2.30
CA TYR A 47 5.72 21.67 -3.55
C TYR A 47 4.74 22.00 -4.68
N GLY A 48 3.59 21.31 -4.73
CA GLY A 48 2.56 21.59 -5.72
C GLY A 48 1.92 22.98 -5.57
N VAL A 49 1.65 23.41 -4.34
CA VAL A 49 0.99 24.68 -4.03
C VAL A 49 1.97 25.86 -4.01
N GLU A 50 3.12 25.71 -3.34
CA GLU A 50 4.10 26.80 -3.19
C GLU A 50 4.64 27.26 -4.55
N TYR A 51 4.92 26.30 -5.42
CA TYR A 51 5.48 26.56 -6.74
C TYR A 51 4.43 26.43 -7.84
N GLN A 52 3.17 26.63 -7.49
CA GLN A 52 2.09 26.71 -8.45
C GLN A 52 2.44 27.81 -9.48
N ASP A 53 2.29 27.48 -10.77
CA ASP A 53 2.64 28.32 -11.92
C ASP A 53 4.14 28.60 -12.15
N GLN A 54 5.05 28.11 -11.29
CA GLN A 54 6.50 28.28 -11.48
C GLN A 54 7.14 27.25 -12.43
N CYS A 55 6.32 26.50 -13.19
CA CYS A 55 6.77 25.58 -14.24
C CYS A 55 5.87 25.67 -15.48
N PRO A 56 5.98 26.76 -16.26
CA PRO A 56 5.13 27.02 -17.43
C PRO A 56 5.34 26.03 -18.57
N ILE A 57 6.52 25.40 -18.69
CA ILE A 57 6.79 24.39 -19.72
C ILE A 57 5.86 23.17 -19.62
N GLU A 58 5.47 22.79 -18.40
CA GLU A 58 4.59 21.64 -18.14
C GLU A 58 3.77 21.88 -16.86
N PRO A 59 2.68 22.69 -16.93
CA PRO A 59 1.86 23.04 -15.77
C PRO A 59 1.11 21.83 -15.19
N MET A 60 1.03 20.74 -15.95
CA MET A 60 0.47 19.48 -15.46
C MET A 60 1.34 18.83 -14.39
N MET A 61 2.62 19.20 -14.25
CA MET A 61 3.50 18.64 -13.24
C MET A 61 3.16 19.11 -11.82
N THR A 62 2.82 20.39 -11.62
CA THR A 62 2.34 20.89 -10.32
C THR A 62 0.95 20.35 -10.01
N THR A 63 0.08 20.28 -11.02
CA THR A 63 -1.26 19.66 -10.90
C THR A 63 -1.17 18.18 -10.49
N PHE A 64 -0.21 17.45 -11.05
CA PHE A 64 0.10 16.07 -10.69
C PHE A 64 0.40 15.93 -9.20
N LEU A 65 1.28 16.78 -8.66
CA LEU A 65 1.67 16.78 -7.26
C LEU A 65 0.49 17.04 -6.33
N ILE A 66 -0.31 18.08 -6.61
CA ILE A 66 -1.46 18.46 -5.79
C ILE A 66 -2.50 17.33 -5.77
N LEU A 67 -2.94 16.85 -6.94
CA LEU A 67 -3.99 15.84 -7.02
C LEU A 67 -3.54 14.51 -6.43
N HIS A 68 -2.29 14.11 -6.66
CA HIS A 68 -1.75 12.88 -6.10
C HIS A 68 -1.70 12.93 -4.58
N GLY A 69 -1.18 14.03 -4.00
CA GLY A 69 -1.10 14.22 -2.56
C GLY A 69 -2.48 14.26 -1.90
N ALA A 70 -3.41 15.03 -2.46
CA ALA A 70 -4.77 15.14 -1.94
C ALA A 70 -5.52 13.80 -1.95
N ILE A 71 -5.46 13.07 -3.07
CA ILE A 71 -6.13 11.76 -3.22
C ILE A 71 -5.49 10.72 -2.29
N LYS A 72 -4.17 10.77 -2.06
CA LYS A 72 -3.50 9.93 -1.07
C LYS A 72 -3.97 10.20 0.35
N PHE A 73 -4.22 11.44 0.75
CA PHE A 73 -4.80 11.74 2.06
C PHE A 73 -6.19 11.12 2.23
N VAL A 74 -7.04 11.21 1.21
CA VAL A 74 -8.36 10.56 1.22
C VAL A 74 -8.20 9.04 1.34
N TRP A 75 -7.28 8.44 0.59
CA TRP A 75 -7.01 7.00 0.67
C TRP A 75 -6.49 6.56 2.04
N VAL A 76 -5.59 7.32 2.65
CA VAL A 76 -5.10 7.08 4.02
C VAL A 76 -6.24 7.17 5.03
N PHE A 77 -7.09 8.19 4.91
CA PHE A 77 -8.25 8.37 5.79
C PHE A 77 -9.21 7.18 5.69
N LEU A 78 -9.59 6.76 4.48
CA LEU A 78 -10.43 5.58 4.25
C LEU A 78 -9.79 4.31 4.82
N THR A 79 -8.47 4.17 4.71
CA THR A 79 -7.74 3.04 5.28
C THR A 79 -7.80 3.02 6.81
N ILE A 80 -7.70 4.19 7.46
CA ILE A 80 -7.87 4.31 8.92
C ILE A 80 -9.29 3.92 9.33
N LEU A 81 -10.31 4.43 8.63
CA LEU A 81 -11.71 4.06 8.88
C LEU A 81 -11.92 2.55 8.74
N ALA A 82 -11.39 1.94 7.68
CA ALA A 82 -11.48 0.50 7.47
C ALA A 82 -10.84 -0.31 8.63
N ILE A 83 -9.73 0.16 9.21
CA ILE A 83 -9.08 -0.48 10.36
C ILE A 83 -9.95 -0.34 11.62
N VAL A 84 -10.52 0.83 11.86
CA VAL A 84 -11.42 1.08 13.00
C VAL A 84 -12.66 0.20 12.89
N ASP A 85 -13.29 0.17 11.71
CA ASP A 85 -14.45 -0.67 11.43
C ASP A 85 -14.14 -2.15 11.65
N ALA A 86 -12.99 -2.63 11.16
CA ALA A 86 -12.59 -4.03 11.35
C ALA A 86 -12.38 -4.38 12.84
N ARG A 87 -11.82 -3.47 13.64
CA ARG A 87 -11.66 -3.67 15.09
C ARG A 87 -13.00 -3.65 15.81
N LEU A 88 -13.88 -2.73 15.44
CA LEU A 88 -15.22 -2.63 16.02
C LEU A 88 -16.05 -3.90 15.72
N ILE A 89 -15.99 -4.41 14.49
CA ILE A 89 -16.64 -5.68 14.10
C ILE A 89 -16.07 -6.87 14.87
N ALA A 90 -14.75 -6.92 15.08
CA ALA A 90 -14.13 -8.00 15.83
C ALA A 90 -14.56 -8.00 17.32
N GLN A 91 -14.84 -6.83 17.89
CA GLN A 91 -15.30 -6.69 19.27
C GLN A 91 -16.81 -6.92 19.41
N VAL A 92 -17.59 -6.38 18.48
CA VAL A 92 -19.05 -6.52 18.43
C VAL A 92 -19.34 -7.76 17.58
N MET A 93 -19.21 -8.94 18.19
CA MET A 93 -19.56 -10.26 17.65
C MET A 93 -21.07 -10.39 17.32
N ASN A 94 -21.62 -9.45 16.55
CA ASN A 94 -23.02 -9.49 16.17
C ASN A 94 -23.30 -8.84 14.82
N LYS A 95 -24.23 -9.48 14.12
CA LYS A 95 -24.76 -9.33 12.75
C LYS A 95 -25.16 -7.91 12.30
N ASN A 96 -24.33 -6.90 12.51
CA ASN A 96 -24.64 -5.54 12.09
C ASN A 96 -24.44 -5.40 10.58
N VAL A 97 -25.56 -5.40 9.85
CA VAL A 97 -25.60 -5.23 8.37
C VAL A 97 -24.81 -3.99 7.92
N LEU A 98 -24.84 -2.92 8.72
CA LEU A 98 -24.07 -1.70 8.47
C LEU A 98 -22.57 -1.95 8.42
N ALA A 99 -22.03 -2.71 9.37
CA ALA A 99 -20.59 -2.96 9.46
C ALA A 99 -20.11 -3.86 8.30
N ARG A 100 -20.94 -4.82 7.88
CA ARG A 100 -20.70 -5.62 6.67
C ARG A 100 -20.71 -4.76 5.41
N ARG A 101 -21.64 -3.80 5.29
CA ARG A 101 -21.69 -2.85 4.16
C ARG A 101 -20.45 -1.96 4.11
N LEU A 102 -20.03 -1.39 5.23
CA LEU A 102 -18.81 -0.55 5.31
C LEU A 102 -17.55 -1.35 4.94
N MET A 103 -17.45 -2.60 5.39
CA MET A 103 -16.35 -3.48 4.99
C MET A 103 -16.33 -3.74 3.47
N PHE A 104 -17.49 -4.00 2.85
CA PHE A 104 -17.58 -4.19 1.40
C PHE A 104 -17.25 -2.91 0.62
N ILE A 105 -17.73 -1.75 1.05
CA ILE A 105 -17.42 -0.46 0.44
C ILE A 105 -15.91 -0.21 0.49
N ASN A 106 -15.30 -0.33 1.67
CA ASN A 106 -13.86 -0.17 1.84
C ASN A 106 -13.07 -1.17 0.97
N LEU A 107 -13.48 -2.44 0.95
CA LEU A 107 -12.82 -3.45 0.12
C LEU A 107 -12.91 -3.16 -1.38
N THR A 108 -13.98 -2.49 -1.83
CA THR A 108 -14.20 -2.15 -3.23
C THR A 108 -13.54 -0.83 -3.62
N LEU A 109 -13.47 0.16 -2.72
CA LEU A 109 -12.82 1.44 -3.00
C LEU A 109 -11.30 1.30 -3.12
N GLN A 110 -10.68 0.43 -2.31
CA GLN A 110 -9.24 0.19 -2.32
C GLN A 110 -8.65 -0.13 -3.71
N PRO A 111 -9.17 -1.09 -4.50
CA PRO A 111 -8.68 -1.35 -5.85
C PRO A 111 -8.96 -0.20 -6.83
N VAL A 112 -10.04 0.57 -6.64
CA VAL A 112 -10.35 1.74 -7.48
C VAL A 112 -9.29 2.82 -7.29
N PHE A 113 -8.94 3.16 -6.04
CA PHE A 113 -7.85 4.08 -5.75
C PHE A 113 -6.50 3.54 -6.26
N ALA A 114 -6.25 2.23 -6.12
CA ALA A 114 -5.03 1.63 -6.65
C ALA A 114 -4.92 1.77 -8.18
N ALA A 115 -6.01 1.54 -8.92
CA ALA A 115 -6.05 1.72 -10.37
C ALA A 115 -5.85 3.20 -10.75
N TRP A 116 -6.50 4.11 -10.03
CA TRP A 116 -6.29 5.55 -10.18
C TRP A 116 -4.83 5.94 -9.98
N PHE A 117 -4.21 5.53 -8.87
CA PHE A 117 -2.79 5.81 -8.60
C PHE A 117 -1.87 5.22 -9.66
N PHE A 118 -2.18 4.04 -10.18
CA PHE A 118 -1.39 3.41 -11.22
C PHE A 118 -1.43 4.21 -12.53
N ILE A 119 -2.63 4.62 -12.96
CA ILE A 119 -2.80 5.45 -14.15
C ILE A 119 -2.11 6.81 -13.95
N TRP A 120 -2.36 7.46 -12.81
CA TRP A 120 -1.80 8.77 -12.49
C TRP A 120 -0.27 8.72 -12.42
N PHE A 121 0.29 7.65 -11.87
CA PHE A 121 1.73 7.41 -11.86
C PHE A 121 2.31 7.34 -13.27
N ILE A 122 1.69 6.61 -14.20
CA ILE A 122 2.14 6.55 -15.60
C ILE A 122 2.11 7.95 -16.22
N THR A 123 1.04 8.70 -16.00
CA THR A 123 0.93 10.08 -16.51
C THR A 123 1.99 11.01 -15.90
N GLY A 124 2.28 10.88 -14.60
CA GLY A 124 3.38 11.59 -13.94
C GLY A 124 4.73 11.31 -14.58
N ASN A 125 5.01 10.03 -14.88
CA ASN A 125 6.22 9.64 -15.61
C ASN A 125 6.29 10.34 -16.99
N PHE A 126 5.18 10.38 -17.72
CA PHE A 126 5.13 11.06 -19.01
C PHE A 126 5.50 12.55 -18.89
N TRP A 127 4.90 13.30 -17.95
CA TRP A 127 5.18 14.73 -17.78
C TRP A 127 6.62 15.03 -17.37
N VAL A 128 7.17 14.27 -16.42
CA VAL A 128 8.54 14.48 -15.93
C VAL A 128 9.56 14.12 -17.01
N PHE A 129 9.45 12.94 -17.63
CA PHE A 129 10.45 12.49 -18.60
C PHE A 129 10.41 13.25 -19.92
N ARG A 130 9.23 13.70 -20.39
CA ARG A 130 9.11 14.51 -21.60
C ARG A 130 9.73 15.92 -21.44
N THR A 131 9.89 16.37 -20.20
CA THR A 131 10.40 17.70 -19.86
C THR A 131 11.90 17.69 -19.57
N LYS A 132 12.47 16.53 -19.24
CA LYS A 132 13.87 16.32 -18.85
C LYS A 132 14.91 16.98 -19.77
N ASP A 133 14.75 16.87 -21.08
CA ASP A 133 15.76 17.37 -22.04
C ASP A 133 15.48 18.81 -22.50
N ARG A 134 14.36 19.41 -22.07
CA ARG A 134 13.89 20.72 -22.55
C ARG A 134 13.80 21.79 -21.46
N TYR A 135 13.92 21.40 -20.18
CA TYR A 135 13.77 22.33 -19.08
C TYR A 135 15.07 23.10 -18.79
N GLN A 136 14.90 24.33 -18.33
CA GLN A 136 15.96 25.16 -17.73
C GLN A 136 15.40 25.92 -16.53
N SER A 137 16.23 26.18 -15.52
CA SER A 137 15.83 26.86 -14.27
C SER A 137 16.44 28.27 -14.13
N THR A 138 17.14 28.76 -15.15
CA THR A 138 17.97 29.98 -15.05
C THR A 138 17.24 31.25 -15.45
N ASN A 139 16.38 31.19 -16.48
CA ASN A 139 15.69 32.35 -17.03
C ASN A 139 14.17 32.20 -16.89
N PRO A 140 13.55 32.85 -15.88
CA PRO A 140 12.10 32.79 -15.66
C PRO A 140 11.28 33.54 -16.73
N THR A 141 11.91 34.37 -17.56
CA THR A 141 11.22 35.10 -18.63
C THR A 141 10.93 34.19 -19.84
N ASP A 142 11.70 33.13 -20.04
CA ASP A 142 11.45 32.16 -21.12
C ASP A 142 10.47 31.07 -20.68
N THR A 143 9.18 31.36 -20.80
CA THR A 143 8.10 30.44 -20.41
C THR A 143 8.03 29.16 -21.23
N SER A 144 8.73 29.07 -22.36
CA SER A 144 8.71 27.89 -23.24
C SER A 144 9.62 26.75 -22.75
N THR A 145 10.63 27.09 -21.97
CA THR A 145 11.63 26.15 -21.44
C THR A 145 11.78 26.22 -19.92
N TYR A 146 11.26 27.27 -19.28
CA TYR A 146 11.46 27.48 -17.86
C TYR A 146 10.66 26.50 -17.00
N CYS A 147 11.35 25.94 -16.01
CA CYS A 147 10.75 25.26 -14.87
C CYS A 147 11.59 25.48 -13.63
N ASN A 148 10.95 25.82 -12.51
CA ASN A 148 11.63 25.91 -11.23
C ASN A 148 12.25 24.55 -10.86
N GLU A 149 13.53 24.60 -10.46
CA GLU A 149 14.33 23.43 -10.15
C GLU A 149 13.72 22.58 -9.02
N GLU A 150 13.18 23.22 -7.98
CA GLU A 150 12.57 22.55 -6.83
C GLU A 150 11.36 21.69 -7.24
N VAL A 151 10.53 22.19 -8.16
CA VAL A 151 9.35 21.46 -8.65
C VAL A 151 9.75 20.25 -9.46
N TYR A 152 10.69 20.44 -10.38
CA TYR A 152 11.15 19.36 -11.25
C TYR A 152 11.85 18.28 -10.43
N GLN A 153 12.74 18.65 -9.51
CA GLN A 153 13.43 17.72 -8.63
C GLN A 153 12.44 17.00 -7.69
N ALA A 154 11.46 17.70 -7.12
CA ALA A 154 10.44 17.08 -6.29
C ALA A 154 9.60 16.05 -7.06
N ALA A 155 9.13 16.40 -8.27
CA ALA A 155 8.36 15.49 -9.12
C ALA A 155 9.19 14.26 -9.56
N PHE A 156 10.45 14.47 -9.91
CA PHE A 156 11.37 13.39 -10.28
C PHE A 156 11.68 12.46 -9.10
N LEU A 157 12.01 13.04 -7.94
CA LEU A 157 12.28 12.29 -6.71
C LEU A 157 11.04 11.48 -6.30
N LEU A 158 9.85 12.04 -6.46
CA LEU A 158 8.61 11.36 -6.16
C LEU A 158 8.39 10.11 -7.00
N ILE A 159 8.67 10.19 -8.30
CA ILE A 159 8.58 9.04 -9.19
C ILE A 159 9.52 7.93 -8.72
N ILE A 160 10.77 8.28 -8.41
CA ILE A 160 11.77 7.32 -7.90
C ILE A 160 11.30 6.68 -6.59
N MET A 161 10.85 7.50 -5.63
CA MET A 161 10.36 7.00 -4.35
C MET A 161 9.16 6.06 -4.53
N THR A 162 8.25 6.39 -5.45
CA THR A 162 7.10 5.55 -5.77
C THR A 162 7.52 4.21 -6.37
N TYR A 163 8.53 4.18 -7.25
CA TYR A 163 9.11 2.93 -7.76
C TYR A 163 9.72 2.08 -6.63
N VAL A 164 10.51 2.68 -5.74
CA VAL A 164 11.16 1.97 -4.63
C VAL A 164 10.12 1.38 -3.67
N ILE A 165 9.15 2.18 -3.24
CA ILE A 165 8.10 1.76 -2.31
C ILE A 165 7.19 0.71 -2.97
N GLY A 166 6.82 0.92 -4.23
CA GLY A 166 6.06 -0.04 -5.03
C GLY A 166 6.78 -1.38 -5.16
N GLY A 167 8.09 -1.36 -5.43
CA GLY A 167 8.91 -2.56 -5.50
C GLY A 167 8.98 -3.32 -4.17
N ILE A 168 9.24 -2.61 -3.05
CA ILE A 168 9.31 -3.20 -1.71
C ILE A 168 7.95 -3.84 -1.33
N THR A 169 6.85 -3.14 -1.57
CA THR A 169 5.50 -3.63 -1.25
C THR A 169 5.14 -4.84 -2.12
N PHE A 170 5.43 -4.81 -3.41
CA PHE A 170 5.23 -5.94 -4.31
C PHE A 170 6.02 -7.18 -3.88
N ILE A 171 7.33 -7.04 -3.63
CA ILE A 171 8.17 -8.13 -3.13
C ILE A 171 7.65 -8.66 -1.79
N GLY A 172 7.29 -7.76 -0.87
CA GLY A 172 6.72 -8.12 0.43
C GLY A 172 5.44 -8.95 0.30
N THR A 173 4.52 -8.57 -0.60
CA THR A 173 3.27 -9.29 -0.83
C THR A 173 3.49 -10.67 -1.45
N ILE A 174 4.42 -10.79 -2.40
CA ILE A 174 4.80 -12.08 -3.00
C ILE A 174 5.40 -13.00 -1.95
N ARG A 175 6.38 -12.51 -1.17
CA ARG A 175 7.01 -13.31 -0.09
C ARG A 175 5.98 -13.80 0.91
N ARG A 176 5.05 -12.94 1.34
CA ARG A 176 3.92 -13.31 2.20
C ARG A 176 3.06 -14.41 1.59
N ARG A 177 2.67 -14.30 0.32
CA ARG A 177 1.87 -15.32 -0.38
C ARG A 177 2.62 -16.66 -0.48
N VAL A 178 3.91 -16.64 -0.81
CA VAL A 178 4.74 -17.85 -0.91
C VAL A 178 4.90 -18.53 0.45
N ILE A 179 5.25 -17.77 1.50
CA ILE A 179 5.39 -18.29 2.87
C ILE A 179 4.06 -18.87 3.35
N SER A 180 2.94 -18.16 3.13
CA SER A 180 1.60 -18.63 3.50
C SER A 180 1.26 -19.96 2.82
N LYS A 181 1.53 -20.09 1.51
CA LYS A 181 1.34 -21.36 0.78
C LYS A 181 2.22 -22.48 1.33
N LYS A 182 3.50 -22.21 1.59
CA LYS A 182 4.46 -23.20 2.12
C LYS A 182 4.06 -23.69 3.49
N ILE A 183 3.64 -22.80 4.39
CA ILE A 183 3.18 -23.18 5.73
C ILE A 183 1.92 -24.05 5.64
N LYS A 184 0.92 -23.64 4.84
CA LYS A 184 -0.30 -24.44 4.63
C LYS A 184 0.02 -25.85 4.10
N HIS A 185 1.00 -25.98 3.21
CA HIS A 185 1.44 -27.27 2.69
C HIS A 185 2.09 -28.15 3.77
N VAL A 186 3.05 -27.62 4.55
CA VAL A 186 3.71 -28.36 5.65
C VAL A 186 2.68 -28.81 6.70
N MET A 187 1.71 -27.95 7.00
CA MET A 187 0.62 -28.25 7.92
C MET A 187 -0.26 -29.40 7.42
N LYS A 188 -0.55 -29.44 6.11
CA LYS A 188 -1.32 -30.53 5.49
C LYS A 188 -0.57 -31.87 5.57
N ASN A 189 0.74 -31.88 5.34
CA ASN A 189 1.55 -33.10 5.40
C ASN A 189 1.72 -33.65 6.82
N LYS A 190 1.91 -32.80 7.84
CA LYS A 190 2.09 -33.26 9.24
C LYS A 190 0.86 -33.95 9.84
N THR A 191 -0.33 -33.67 9.33
CA THR A 191 -1.56 -34.35 9.77
C THR A 191 -1.95 -35.54 8.88
N ASN A 192 -1.16 -35.88 7.86
CA ASN A 192 -1.45 -37.08 7.06
C ASN A 192 -1.14 -38.33 7.93
N PRO A 193 -2.12 -39.19 8.23
CA PRO A 193 -1.92 -40.37 9.08
C PRO A 193 -0.81 -41.32 8.60
N GLU A 194 -0.54 -41.38 7.29
CA GLU A 194 0.57 -42.16 6.72
C GLU A 194 1.97 -41.61 7.06
N HIS A 195 2.08 -40.31 7.33
CA HIS A 195 3.37 -39.70 7.68
C HIS A 195 3.68 -39.88 9.17
N GLN A 196 2.66 -39.91 10.04
CA GLN A 196 2.83 -40.21 11.46
C GLN A 196 3.20 -41.67 11.74
N SER A 197 2.74 -42.62 10.92
CA SER A 197 3.09 -44.04 11.05
C SER A 197 4.53 -44.34 10.63
N ARG A 198 5.10 -43.56 9.71
CA ARG A 198 6.52 -43.69 9.28
C ARG A 198 7.56 -43.10 10.24
N VAL A 199 7.16 -42.20 11.14
CA VAL A 199 8.06 -41.55 12.11
C VAL A 199 8.09 -42.30 13.46
N GLN A 200 7.21 -43.28 13.66
CA GLN A 200 7.15 -44.10 14.88
C GLN A 200 7.81 -45.48 14.76
N ILE A 201 8.63 -45.69 13.73
CA ILE A 201 9.46 -46.90 13.57
C ILE A 201 10.92 -46.49 13.73
#